data_AF-A0A953ITC7-F1
#
_entry.id   AF-A0A953ITC7-F1
#
_cell.length_a   1.000
_cell.length_b   1.000
_cell.length_c   1.000
_cell.angle_alpha   90.00
_cell.angle_beta   90.00
_cell.angle_gamma   90.00
#
_symmetry.space_group_name_H-M   'P 1'
#
loop_
_entity.id
_entity.type
_entity.pdbx_description
1 polymer ?
#
loop_
_entity_poly.entity_id
_entity_poly.type
_entity_poly.pdbx_seq_one_letter_code
_entity_poly.pdbx_strand_id
1 'polypeptide(L)'
;MAGYEQGLSRPSSPTVKDGLTVVDFGSHLRLSLLERNKFGAVRTILDFAKFVARAFALAAVLAGFGADSTQAQLAAGPQGPEQGALRQQLWLVPSQDKSALMRTAIFRPFGPGPFPLVIINHGSVHSESRRAKWGQPTFLPASEWFVQRGYAVAVPQRPGHGKTGGPYLESSSKTGSCANADYRA
;
A
#
# COMPACT_ATOMS: atom_id res chain seq x y z
N MET A 1 12.11 -31.43 -43.32
CA MET A 1 12.77 -32.76 -43.35
C MET A 1 12.44 -33.47 -42.05
N ALA A 2 11.98 -34.71 -42.16
CA ALA A 2 11.47 -35.55 -41.09
C ALA A 2 12.58 -35.94 -40.09
N GLY A 3 12.17 -36.18 -38.84
CA GLY A 3 13.01 -36.66 -37.76
C GLY A 3 13.47 -38.11 -37.94
N TYR A 4 14.50 -38.46 -37.18
CA TYR A 4 15.05 -39.80 -37.05
C TYR A 4 15.21 -40.15 -35.55
N GLU A 5 14.90 -41.41 -35.26
CA GLU A 5 14.74 -42.05 -33.96
C GLU A 5 16.01 -42.11 -33.08
N GLN A 6 15.79 -42.50 -31.82
CA GLN A 6 16.49 -43.55 -31.03
C GLN A 6 16.47 -43.14 -29.54
N GLY A 7 16.35 -44.00 -28.54
CA GLY A 7 16.40 -45.45 -28.43
C GLY A 7 16.32 -45.80 -26.93
N LEU A 8 15.72 -46.94 -26.66
CA LEU A 8 15.37 -47.52 -25.36
C LEU A 8 16.59 -47.95 -24.53
N SER A 9 16.59 -47.78 -23.20
CA SER A 9 17.32 -48.71 -22.31
C SER A 9 16.71 -48.81 -20.90
N ARG A 10 16.74 -50.05 -20.40
CA ARG A 10 15.96 -50.66 -19.30
C ARG A 10 16.71 -50.64 -17.96
N PRO A 11 16.04 -50.97 -16.83
CA PRO A 11 16.54 -50.83 -15.46
C PRO A 11 17.37 -52.04 -14.99
N SER A 12 18.18 -51.85 -13.95
CA SER A 12 18.85 -52.92 -13.22
C SER A 12 18.37 -52.98 -11.76
N SER A 13 17.96 -54.19 -11.39
CA SER A 13 17.52 -54.63 -10.05
C SER A 13 18.72 -55.23 -9.26
N PRO A 14 18.53 -56.11 -8.25
CA PRO A 14 18.72 -55.87 -6.81
C PRO A 14 19.79 -56.79 -6.17
N THR A 15 20.03 -56.71 -4.84
CA THR A 15 20.45 -57.84 -3.94
C THR A 15 20.64 -57.30 -2.50
N VAL A 16 19.92 -57.73 -1.44
CA VAL A 16 19.87 -59.00 -0.67
C VAL A 16 21.08 -59.22 0.26
N LYS A 17 20.79 -59.61 1.52
CA LYS A 17 21.49 -60.54 2.46
C LYS A 17 21.24 -60.09 3.93
N ASP A 18 21.01 -60.87 4.98
CA ASP A 18 20.87 -62.31 5.30
C ASP A 18 20.31 -62.42 6.76
N GLY A 19 19.56 -63.50 7.09
CA GLY A 19 19.65 -64.21 8.39
C GLY A 19 18.74 -63.88 9.61
N LEU A 20 17.70 -64.72 9.83
CA LEU A 20 17.30 -65.48 11.07
C LEU A 20 17.23 -64.73 12.44
N THR A 21 16.24 -64.80 13.35
CA THR A 21 15.09 -65.69 13.71
C THR A 21 14.22 -64.91 14.73
N VAL A 22 12.93 -65.28 14.92
CA VAL A 22 12.31 -65.68 16.22
C VAL A 22 10.81 -66.02 16.04
N VAL A 23 10.50 -67.23 16.49
CA VAL A 23 9.26 -68.01 16.79
C VAL A 23 8.06 -67.16 17.28
N ASP A 24 6.91 -67.15 16.58
CA ASP A 24 5.67 -67.99 16.65
C ASP A 24 4.74 -67.77 17.86
N PHE A 25 3.45 -67.49 17.61
CA PHE A 25 2.31 -68.37 17.91
C PHE A 25 0.98 -67.69 17.54
N GLY A 26 0.25 -68.33 16.63
CA GLY A 26 -1.00 -67.84 16.06
C GLY A 26 -2.25 -67.98 16.94
N SER A 27 -3.32 -67.32 16.50
CA SER A 27 -4.70 -67.67 16.90
C SER A 27 -5.70 -67.38 15.77
N HIS A 28 -6.03 -68.47 15.09
CA HIS A 28 -7.27 -68.90 14.42
C HIS A 28 -8.45 -67.92 14.21
N LEU A 29 -8.73 -67.65 12.92
CA LEU A 29 -9.98 -67.91 12.15
C LEU A 29 -11.38 -67.68 12.81
N ARG A 30 -12.26 -66.92 12.13
CA ARG A 30 -13.36 -67.45 11.27
C ARG A 30 -14.27 -66.38 10.60
N LEU A 31 -14.61 -66.69 9.34
CA LEU A 31 -15.80 -66.40 8.51
C LEU A 31 -16.77 -65.24 8.84
N SER A 32 -17.18 -64.47 7.83
CA SER A 32 -18.51 -64.62 7.20
C SER A 32 -18.77 -63.62 6.07
N LEU A 33 -19.46 -64.14 5.06
CA LEU A 33 -19.81 -63.56 3.77
C LEU A 33 -21.21 -62.90 3.88
N LEU A 34 -21.32 -61.59 4.13
CA LEU A 34 -22.61 -60.90 3.99
C LEU A 34 -22.60 -59.36 3.80
N GLU A 35 -21.47 -58.72 3.55
CA GLU A 35 -21.45 -57.25 3.42
C GLU A 35 -20.72 -56.76 2.16
N ARG A 36 -21.21 -57.06 0.96
CA ARG A 36 -20.61 -56.52 -0.29
C ARG A 36 -21.35 -55.34 -0.94
N ASN A 37 -22.59 -55.03 -0.54
CA ASN A 37 -23.38 -53.97 -1.20
C ASN A 37 -23.59 -52.67 -0.38
N LYS A 38 -23.13 -52.61 0.88
CA LYS A 38 -23.18 -51.36 1.68
C LYS A 38 -21.94 -50.48 1.54
N PHE A 39 -20.81 -51.06 1.10
CA PHE A 39 -19.53 -50.34 1.01
C PHE A 39 -19.42 -49.39 -0.19
N GLY A 40 -20.25 -49.54 -1.23
CA GLY A 40 -20.26 -48.64 -2.39
C GLY A 40 -20.81 -47.26 -2.06
N ALA A 41 -22.02 -47.21 -1.49
CA ALA A 41 -22.69 -45.95 -1.15
C ALA A 41 -21.92 -45.13 -0.10
N VAL A 42 -21.37 -45.78 0.93
CA VAL A 42 -20.57 -45.11 1.97
C VAL A 42 -19.28 -44.52 1.37
N ARG A 43 -18.64 -45.22 0.42
CA ARG A 43 -17.43 -44.74 -0.27
C ARG A 43 -17.74 -43.54 -1.16
N THR A 44 -18.84 -43.55 -1.91
CA THR A 44 -19.27 -42.42 -2.75
C THR A 44 -19.65 -41.18 -1.92
N ILE A 45 -20.33 -41.36 -0.79
CA ILE A 45 -20.67 -40.25 0.12
C ILE A 45 -19.39 -39.67 0.75
N LEU A 46 -18.44 -40.51 1.17
CA LEU A 46 -17.16 -40.08 1.73
C LEU A 46 -16.29 -39.36 0.69
N ASP A 47 -16.34 -39.80 -0.57
CA ASP A 47 -15.60 -39.18 -1.68
C ASP A 47 -16.26 -37.87 -2.14
N PHE A 48 -17.59 -37.77 -2.11
CA PHE A 48 -18.33 -36.51 -2.30
C PHE A 48 -18.05 -35.51 -1.16
N ALA A 49 -18.03 -35.96 0.09
CA ALA A 49 -17.68 -35.12 1.24
C ALA A 49 -16.23 -34.62 1.16
N LYS A 50 -15.28 -35.45 0.71
CA LYS A 50 -13.89 -35.05 0.45
C LYS A 50 -13.78 -34.08 -0.74
N PHE A 51 -14.59 -34.27 -1.78
CA PHE A 51 -14.64 -33.36 -2.94
C PHE A 51 -15.19 -31.99 -2.54
N VAL A 52 -16.28 -31.95 -1.77
CA VAL A 52 -16.86 -30.71 -1.21
C VAL A 52 -15.87 -30.04 -0.26
N ALA A 53 -15.20 -30.79 0.62
CA ALA A 53 -14.19 -30.25 1.54
C ALA A 53 -12.96 -29.68 0.79
N ARG A 54 -12.51 -30.35 -0.28
CA ARG A 54 -11.42 -29.86 -1.15
C ARG A 54 -11.83 -28.64 -1.97
N ALA A 55 -13.07 -28.61 -2.48
CA ALA A 55 -13.61 -27.45 -3.20
C ALA A 55 -13.75 -26.23 -2.27
N PHE A 56 -14.19 -26.43 -1.03
CA PHE A 56 -14.20 -25.38 -0.01
C PHE A 56 -12.79 -24.92 0.38
N ALA A 57 -11.83 -25.84 0.53
CA ALA A 57 -10.45 -25.49 0.80
C ALA A 57 -9.81 -24.71 -0.37
N LEU A 58 -10.12 -25.05 -1.62
CA LEU A 58 -9.62 -24.34 -2.80
C LEU A 58 -10.25 -22.94 -2.93
N ALA A 59 -11.54 -22.80 -2.64
CA ALA A 59 -12.22 -21.51 -2.61
C ALA A 59 -11.70 -20.59 -1.49
N ALA A 60 -11.34 -21.14 -0.32
CA ALA A 60 -10.72 -20.38 0.76
C ALA A 60 -9.29 -19.91 0.42
N VAL A 61 -8.53 -20.70 -0.36
CA VAL A 61 -7.21 -20.29 -0.86
C VAL A 61 -7.31 -19.20 -1.93
N LEU A 62 -8.36 -19.21 -2.77
CA LEU A 62 -8.61 -18.16 -3.77
C LEU A 62 -9.19 -16.87 -3.17
N ALA A 63 -9.90 -16.94 -2.03
CA ALA A 63 -10.40 -15.76 -1.31
C ALA A 63 -9.35 -15.09 -0.40
N GLY A 64 -8.19 -15.74 -0.18
CA GLY A 64 -7.09 -15.22 0.64
C GLY A 64 -6.19 -14.18 -0.05
N PHE A 65 -6.31 -14.01 -1.36
CA PHE A 65 -5.73 -12.87 -2.09
C PHE A 65 -6.65 -11.66 -1.94
N GLY A 66 -6.89 -11.26 -0.69
CA GLY A 66 -7.45 -9.96 -0.37
C GLY A 66 -6.52 -8.92 -0.99
N ALA A 67 -7.08 -8.05 -1.82
CA ALA A 67 -6.37 -6.92 -2.39
C ALA A 67 -5.52 -6.26 -1.30
N ASP A 68 -4.20 -6.25 -1.49
CA ASP A 68 -3.32 -5.36 -0.75
C ASP A 68 -3.81 -3.95 -1.08
N SER A 69 -4.71 -3.43 -0.25
CA SER A 69 -4.98 -2.01 -0.19
C SER A 69 -3.66 -1.38 0.22
N THR A 70 -2.86 -0.99 -0.77
CA THR A 70 -1.66 -0.21 -0.57
C THR A 70 -2.15 1.06 0.12
N GLN A 71 -2.05 1.11 1.45
CA GLN A 71 -2.23 2.36 2.16
C GLN A 71 -1.18 3.29 1.57
N ALA A 72 -1.62 4.26 0.77
CA ALA A 72 -0.76 5.25 0.17
C ALA A 72 -0.09 6.00 1.32
N GLN A 73 1.13 5.58 1.67
CA GLN A 73 1.94 6.27 2.64
C GLN A 73 2.17 7.67 2.09
N LEU A 74 1.84 8.70 2.88
CA LEU A 74 2.02 10.10 2.51
C LEU A 74 3.50 10.32 2.20
N ALA A 75 3.86 10.26 0.92
CA ALA A 75 5.22 10.43 0.44
C ALA A 75 5.39 11.88 -0.02
N ALA A 76 6.58 12.44 0.25
CA ALA A 76 6.94 13.73 -0.31
C ALA A 76 6.84 13.71 -1.84
N GLY A 77 6.40 14.82 -2.43
CA GLY A 77 6.23 14.98 -3.86
C GLY A 77 4.79 15.24 -4.31
N PRO A 78 4.52 15.13 -5.62
CA PRO A 78 3.23 15.43 -6.21
C PRO A 78 2.13 14.47 -5.75
N GLN A 79 0.93 15.00 -5.55
CA GLN A 79 -0.25 14.27 -5.12
C GLN A 79 -1.33 14.39 -6.20
N GLY A 80 -1.66 13.27 -6.85
CA GLY A 80 -2.66 13.22 -7.92
C GLY A 80 -2.24 13.99 -9.19
N PRO A 81 -3.12 14.08 -10.19
CA PRO A 81 -2.85 14.80 -11.43
C PRO A 81 -2.94 16.33 -11.26
N GLU A 82 -2.39 17.05 -12.23
CA GLU A 82 -2.62 18.49 -12.41
C GLU A 82 -4.08 18.77 -12.81
N GLN A 83 -4.62 19.88 -12.33
CA GLN A 83 -6.04 20.23 -12.49
C GLN A 83 -6.23 21.69 -12.89
N GLY A 84 -7.23 21.94 -13.74
CA GLY A 84 -7.62 23.28 -14.17
C GLY A 84 -6.60 23.97 -15.09
N ALA A 85 -6.92 25.20 -15.50
CA ALA A 85 -6.14 25.96 -16.48
C ALA A 85 -4.72 26.32 -16.00
N LEU A 86 -4.54 26.49 -14.69
CA LEU A 86 -3.24 26.81 -14.08
C LEU A 86 -2.44 25.57 -13.67
N ARG A 87 -2.89 24.36 -14.10
CA ARG A 87 -2.24 23.08 -13.82
C ARG A 87 -1.96 22.90 -12.32
N GLN A 88 -2.94 23.25 -11.49
CA GLN A 88 -2.81 23.18 -10.04
C GLN A 88 -2.61 21.72 -9.62
N GLN A 89 -1.63 21.48 -8.76
CA GLN A 89 -1.38 20.17 -8.19
C GLN A 89 -1.03 20.31 -6.70
N LEU A 90 -1.53 19.41 -5.87
CA LEU A 90 -1.10 19.33 -4.49
C LEU A 90 0.27 18.65 -4.41
N TRP A 91 1.15 19.16 -3.56
CA TRP A 91 2.44 18.56 -3.24
C TRP A 91 2.58 18.41 -1.74
N LEU A 92 3.25 17.34 -1.31
CA LEU A 92 3.72 17.16 0.06
C LEU A 92 5.21 17.52 0.10
N VAL A 93 5.53 18.59 0.81
CA VAL A 93 6.89 19.15 0.87
C VAL A 93 7.42 18.98 2.30
N PRO A 94 8.62 18.39 2.50
CA PRO A 94 9.21 18.28 3.83
C PRO A 94 9.31 19.63 4.53
N SER A 95 8.94 19.68 5.81
CA SER A 95 9.08 20.86 6.65
C SER A 95 10.43 20.90 7.37
N GLN A 96 10.68 21.93 8.18
CA GLN A 96 11.85 21.96 9.07
C GLN A 96 11.84 20.80 10.06
N ASP A 97 10.66 20.40 10.52
CA ASP A 97 10.46 19.11 11.16
C ASP A 97 10.43 18.04 10.05
N LYS A 98 11.48 17.22 10.00
CA LYS A 98 11.65 16.15 8.99
C LYS A 98 10.56 15.09 9.04
N SER A 99 9.83 15.01 10.16
CA SER A 99 8.69 14.09 10.31
C SER A 99 7.38 14.66 9.74
N ALA A 100 7.33 15.95 9.41
CA ALA A 100 6.13 16.63 8.93
C ALA A 100 6.22 17.01 7.44
N LEU A 101 5.13 16.73 6.73
CA LEU A 101 4.95 17.09 5.31
C LEU A 101 3.93 18.24 5.19
N MET A 102 4.35 19.34 4.59
CA MET A 102 3.51 20.49 4.30
C MET A 102 2.71 20.29 3.02
N ARG A 103 1.41 20.55 3.10
CA ARG A 103 0.53 20.56 1.93
C ARG A 103 0.72 21.84 1.16
N THR A 104 1.20 21.73 -0.06
CA THR A 104 1.58 22.86 -0.90
C THR A 104 0.79 22.83 -2.19
N ALA A 105 0.03 23.89 -2.48
CA ALA A 105 -0.58 24.04 -3.81
C ALA A 105 0.50 24.54 -4.77
N ILE A 106 0.76 23.80 -5.84
CA ILE A 106 1.70 24.16 -6.90
C ILE A 106 0.90 24.50 -8.16
N PHE A 107 1.15 25.68 -8.74
CA PHE A 107 0.63 26.09 -10.03
C PHE A 107 1.78 26.18 -11.03
N ARG A 108 1.55 25.79 -12.28
CA ARG A 108 2.60 25.75 -13.29
C ARG A 108 2.11 26.30 -14.64
N PRO A 109 2.94 27.09 -15.33
CA PRO A 109 2.64 27.50 -16.70
C PRO A 109 2.73 26.27 -17.65
N PHE A 110 2.21 26.42 -18.86
CA PHE A 110 2.36 25.39 -19.90
C PHE A 110 3.80 25.32 -20.39
N GLY A 111 4.24 24.10 -20.75
CA GLY A 111 5.59 23.84 -21.25
C GLY A 111 6.38 22.85 -20.36
N PRO A 112 7.59 22.48 -20.81
CA PRO A 112 8.43 21.48 -20.14
C PRO A 112 9.23 22.02 -18.94
N GLY A 113 9.35 23.34 -18.76
CA GLY A 113 10.22 23.96 -17.75
C GLY A 113 11.72 23.88 -18.12
N PRO A 114 12.63 24.22 -17.19
CA PRO A 114 12.38 24.65 -15.81
C PRO A 114 11.72 26.03 -15.73
N PHE A 115 10.95 26.27 -14.67
CA PHE A 115 10.30 27.56 -14.42
C PHE A 115 10.95 28.23 -13.20
N PRO A 116 11.12 29.56 -13.22
CA PRO A 116 11.42 30.29 -11.99
C PRO A 116 10.29 30.08 -10.96
N LEU A 117 10.66 29.94 -9.68
CA LEU A 117 9.72 29.63 -8.60
C LEU A 117 9.39 30.87 -7.77
N VAL A 118 8.10 31.12 -7.57
CA VAL A 118 7.58 32.06 -6.57
C VAL A 118 6.96 31.26 -5.43
N ILE A 119 7.22 31.66 -4.19
CA ILE A 119 6.62 31.07 -3.00
C ILE A 119 5.72 32.11 -2.33
N ILE A 120 4.43 31.81 -2.18
CA ILE A 120 3.46 32.68 -1.49
C ILE A 120 3.08 32.04 -0.17
N ASN A 121 3.58 32.59 0.93
CA ASN A 121 3.25 32.12 2.27
C ASN A 121 2.02 32.86 2.79
N HIS A 122 1.08 32.15 3.41
CA HIS A 122 -0.02 32.77 4.14
C HIS A 122 0.42 33.24 5.53
N GLY A 123 -0.33 34.19 6.12
CA GLY A 123 -0.16 34.58 7.52
C GLY A 123 -0.71 33.53 8.50
N SER A 124 -0.55 33.76 9.81
CA SER A 124 -1.12 32.89 10.84
C SER A 124 -2.27 33.55 11.61
N VAL A 125 -2.98 32.74 12.38
CA VAL A 125 -3.96 33.17 13.37
C VAL A 125 -3.61 32.58 14.73
N HIS A 126 -3.75 33.37 15.79
CA HIS A 126 -3.37 32.95 17.16
C HIS A 126 -4.28 31.86 17.73
N SER A 127 -5.55 31.81 17.32
CA SER A 127 -6.50 30.83 17.80
C SER A 127 -6.24 29.46 17.18
N GLU A 128 -5.96 28.48 18.02
CA GLU A 128 -5.73 27.09 17.61
C GLU A 128 -6.92 26.51 16.83
N SER A 129 -8.14 26.73 17.34
CA SER A 129 -9.35 26.27 16.67
C SER A 129 -9.55 26.90 15.29
N ARG A 130 -9.11 28.15 15.08
CA ARG A 130 -9.10 28.80 13.76
C ARG A 130 -7.99 28.26 12.86
N ARG A 131 -6.80 27.99 13.38
CA ARG A 131 -5.71 27.35 12.61
C ARG A 131 -6.10 25.97 12.12
N ALA A 132 -6.72 25.15 12.98
CA ALA A 132 -7.16 23.80 12.63
C ALA A 132 -8.18 23.79 11.47
N LYS A 133 -9.00 24.85 11.36
CA LYS A 133 -10.02 25.01 10.32
C LYS A 133 -9.50 25.78 9.09
N TRP A 134 -8.22 26.13 9.03
CA TRP A 134 -7.67 26.93 7.94
C TRP A 134 -7.65 26.12 6.63
N GLY A 135 -8.28 26.67 5.59
CA GLY A 135 -8.32 26.05 4.26
C GLY A 135 -6.94 26.01 3.59
N GLN A 136 -6.80 25.19 2.54
CA GLN A 136 -5.60 25.20 1.71
C GLN A 136 -5.47 26.58 1.02
N PRO A 137 -4.41 27.34 1.30
CA PRO A 137 -4.16 28.61 0.64
C PRO A 137 -3.85 28.38 -0.85
N THR A 138 -4.39 29.26 -1.70
CA THR A 138 -4.13 29.26 -3.15
C THR A 138 -3.73 30.63 -3.69
N PHE A 139 -4.18 31.72 -3.05
CA PHE A 139 -4.00 33.10 -3.50
C PHE A 139 -4.24 33.26 -5.01
N LEU A 140 -5.35 32.70 -5.51
CA LEU A 140 -5.56 32.43 -6.93
C LEU A 140 -5.27 33.64 -7.86
N PRO A 141 -5.72 34.88 -7.57
CA PRO A 141 -5.39 36.03 -8.43
C PRO A 141 -3.90 36.33 -8.53
N ALA A 142 -3.16 36.23 -7.42
CA ALA A 142 -1.72 36.44 -7.40
C ALA A 142 -0.98 35.28 -8.09
N SER A 143 -1.37 34.05 -7.79
CA SER A 143 -0.81 32.85 -8.41
C SER A 143 -0.98 32.87 -9.93
N GLU A 144 -2.19 33.22 -10.41
CA GLU A 144 -2.47 33.38 -11.83
C GLU A 144 -1.59 34.44 -12.49
N TRP A 145 -1.44 35.62 -11.87
CA TRP A 145 -0.62 36.71 -12.41
C TRP A 145 0.83 36.28 -12.66
N PHE A 146 1.41 35.50 -11.75
CA PHE A 146 2.77 34.96 -11.87
C PHE A 146 2.85 33.82 -12.89
N VAL A 147 1.88 32.91 -12.91
CA VAL A 147 1.82 31.81 -13.88
C VAL A 147 1.74 32.33 -15.31
N GLN A 148 0.92 33.36 -15.55
CA GLN A 148 0.83 34.01 -16.88
C GLN A 148 2.15 34.65 -17.33
N ARG A 149 3.11 34.85 -16.42
CA ARG A 149 4.46 35.38 -16.69
C ARG A 149 5.55 34.32 -16.71
N GLY A 150 5.17 33.04 -16.71
CA GLY A 150 6.10 31.92 -16.83
C GLY A 150 6.70 31.45 -15.49
N TYR A 151 6.16 31.87 -14.35
CA TYR A 151 6.60 31.39 -13.04
C TYR A 151 5.78 30.20 -12.57
N ALA A 152 6.44 29.18 -12.01
CA ALA A 152 5.76 28.24 -11.14
C ALA A 152 5.49 28.91 -9.79
N VAL A 153 4.34 28.63 -9.18
CA VAL A 153 3.95 29.22 -7.90
C VAL A 153 3.70 28.12 -6.89
N ALA A 154 4.38 28.19 -5.74
CA ALA A 154 4.16 27.32 -4.61
C ALA A 154 3.49 28.06 -3.46
N VAL A 155 2.41 27.50 -2.95
CA VAL A 155 1.62 28.06 -1.86
C VAL A 155 1.53 27.01 -0.73
N PRO A 156 2.55 26.95 0.15
CA PRO A 156 2.56 25.99 1.25
C PRO A 156 1.55 26.37 2.32
N GLN A 157 0.84 25.38 2.85
CA GLN A 157 0.11 25.50 4.10
C GLN A 157 1.10 25.26 5.25
N ARG A 158 1.19 26.25 6.14
CA ARG A 158 2.16 26.26 7.24
C ARG A 158 1.91 25.10 8.23
N PRO A 159 2.94 24.58 8.91
CA PRO A 159 2.77 23.67 10.04
C PRO A 159 1.84 24.26 11.11
N GLY A 160 1.07 23.40 11.76
CA GLY A 160 0.03 23.76 12.73
C GLY A 160 -1.25 24.32 12.11
N HIS A 161 -1.40 24.29 10.77
CA HIS A 161 -2.59 24.82 10.09
C HIS A 161 -3.27 23.76 9.22
N GLY A 162 -4.60 23.81 9.22
CA GLY A 162 -5.46 23.04 8.33
C GLY A 162 -5.08 21.57 8.24
N LYS A 163 -5.03 21.06 7.00
CA LYS A 163 -4.71 19.66 6.71
C LYS A 163 -3.22 19.35 6.76
N THR A 164 -2.34 20.36 6.79
CA THR A 164 -0.92 20.14 7.09
C THR A 164 -0.76 19.67 8.53
N GLY A 165 -1.52 20.27 9.47
CA GLY A 165 -1.50 19.87 10.87
C GLY A 165 -0.10 19.96 11.48
N GLY A 166 0.18 19.11 12.46
CA GLY A 166 1.45 19.11 13.19
C GLY A 166 1.58 20.26 14.20
N PRO A 167 2.75 20.42 14.82
CA PRO A 167 2.97 21.46 15.83
C PRO A 167 2.93 22.87 15.22
N TYR A 168 2.39 23.82 15.98
CA TYR A 168 2.48 25.24 15.64
C TYR A 168 3.83 25.78 16.11
N LEU A 169 4.75 25.97 15.16
CA LEU A 169 6.16 26.26 15.43
C LEU A 169 6.45 27.70 15.88
N GLU A 170 5.45 28.57 15.91
CA GLU A 170 5.63 29.99 16.27
C GLU A 170 5.18 30.34 17.69
N SER A 171 4.58 29.41 18.45
CA SER A 171 4.22 29.68 19.86
C SER A 171 5.38 29.53 20.83
N SER A 172 6.60 29.31 20.35
CA SER A 172 7.75 29.13 21.23
C SER A 172 8.16 30.45 21.88
N SER A 173 8.48 30.41 23.17
CA SER A 173 9.10 31.50 23.95
C SER A 173 10.30 32.17 23.27
N LYS A 174 10.95 31.51 22.31
CA LYS A 174 12.03 32.07 21.47
C LYS A 174 11.60 33.25 20.61
N THR A 175 10.35 33.30 20.15
CA THR A 175 9.82 34.42 19.34
C THR A 175 9.28 35.55 20.24
N GLY A 176 9.18 35.32 21.55
CA GLY A 176 8.52 36.24 22.48
C GLY A 176 7.00 36.26 22.33
N SER A 177 6.30 36.88 23.27
CA SER A 177 4.88 37.19 23.08
C SER A 177 4.74 38.30 22.04
N CYS A 178 3.61 38.35 21.33
CA CYS A 178 3.30 39.47 20.43
C CYS A 178 3.24 40.83 21.15
N ALA A 179 3.21 40.85 22.49
CA ALA A 179 3.25 42.09 23.26
C ALA A 179 4.62 42.78 23.23
N ASN A 180 5.70 42.08 22.87
CA ASN A 180 7.06 42.61 22.77
C ASN A 180 7.62 42.44 21.35
N ALA A 181 6.86 42.85 20.34
CA ALA A 181 7.31 42.77 18.95
C ALA A 181 8.48 43.75 18.69
N ASP A 182 9.56 43.24 18.11
CA ASP A 182 10.75 44.00 17.72
C ASP A 182 10.52 44.70 16.37
N TYR A 183 9.81 45.83 16.40
CA TYR A 183 9.67 46.71 15.24
C TYR A 183 10.90 47.63 15.16
N ARG A 184 11.53 47.70 13.98
CA ARG A 184 12.47 48.80 13.71
C ARG A 184 11.71 50.12 13.70
N ALA A 185 12.14 51.05 14.53
CA ALA A 185 11.68 52.44 14.54
C ALA A 185 12.11 53.17 13.26
#